data_AF-A0A1Z8L3R3-F1
#
_entry.id   AF-A0A1Z8L3R3-F1
#
_cell.length_a   1.000
_cell.length_b   1.000
_cell.length_c   1.000
_cell.angle_alpha   90.00
_cell.angle_beta   90.00
_cell.angle_gamma   90.00
#
_symmetry.space_group_name_H-M   'P 1'
#
loop_
_entity.id
_entity.type
_entity.pdbx_description
1 polymer ?
#
loop_
_entity_poly.entity_id
_entity_poly.type
_entity_poly.pdbx_seq_one_letter_code
_entity_poly.pdbx_strand_id
1 'polypeptide(L)'
;MTKQKVSDKLVLSGKKNSQKKKSGYGIGMKMSLDLFSSILVGMMIGLGIDNFFSTKPVFLLIFLVLGIIAGFYSLYKSAQNLNKKD
;
A
#
# COMPACT_ATOMS: atom_id res chain seq x y z
N MET A 1 -40.47 10.48 15.98
CA MET A 1 -39.64 11.03 14.89
C MET A 1 -38.23 11.46 15.31
N THR A 2 -37.96 11.71 16.61
CA THR A 2 -36.70 12.33 17.07
C THR A 2 -35.58 11.35 17.45
N LYS A 3 -35.87 10.06 17.65
CA LYS A 3 -34.87 9.05 18.07
C LYS A 3 -33.96 8.57 16.92
N GLN A 4 -34.47 8.56 15.69
CA GLN A 4 -33.72 8.07 14.52
C GLN A 4 -32.59 9.02 14.09
N LYS A 5 -32.85 10.34 14.21
CA LYS A 5 -31.88 11.40 13.90
C LYS A 5 -30.66 11.43 14.85
N VAL A 6 -30.79 10.84 16.04
CA VAL A 6 -29.73 10.78 17.05
C VAL A 6 -28.79 9.59 16.78
N SER A 7 -29.33 8.45 16.32
CA SER A 7 -28.53 7.28 15.95
C SER A 7 -27.70 7.52 14.69
N ASP A 8 -28.24 8.17 13.66
CA ASP A 8 -27.48 8.49 12.43
C ASP A 8 -26.31 9.45 12.71
N LYS A 9 -26.46 10.36 13.69
CA LYS A 9 -25.41 11.30 14.10
C LYS A 9 -24.27 10.61 14.87
N LEU A 10 -24.54 9.48 15.53
CA LEU A 10 -23.53 8.67 16.21
C LEU A 10 -22.75 7.79 15.22
N VAL A 11 -23.42 7.23 14.23
CA VAL A 11 -22.80 6.41 13.16
C VAL A 11 -21.87 7.27 12.28
N LEU A 12 -22.23 8.52 11.98
CA LEU A 12 -21.40 9.44 11.20
C LEU A 12 -20.14 9.95 11.96
N SER A 13 -20.11 9.83 13.28
CA SER A 13 -19.00 10.31 14.12
C SER A 13 -17.83 9.31 14.21
N GLY A 14 -17.99 8.08 13.72
CA GLY A 14 -16.91 7.09 13.59
C GLY A 14 -15.87 7.42 12.51
N LYS A 15 -16.10 8.46 11.70
CA LYS A 15 -15.21 8.91 10.62
C LYS A 15 -14.43 10.16 11.00
N LYS A 16 -13.96 10.27 12.25
CA LYS A 16 -13.00 11.31 12.64
C LYS A 16 -11.62 10.92 12.13
N ASN A 17 -11.44 11.24 10.86
CA ASN A 17 -10.23 11.73 10.21
C ASN A 17 -9.18 12.09 11.27
N SER A 18 -8.40 11.10 11.67
CA SER A 18 -7.24 11.31 12.51
C SER A 18 -6.25 12.04 11.63
N GLN A 19 -6.33 13.37 11.65
CA GLN A 19 -5.25 14.28 11.28
C GLN A 19 -4.08 14.01 12.23
N LYS A 20 -3.48 12.82 12.09
CA LYS A 20 -2.18 12.52 12.67
C LYS A 20 -1.26 13.53 11.99
N LYS A 21 -0.73 14.47 12.78
CA LYS A 21 0.51 15.16 12.43
C LYS A 21 1.41 14.11 11.80
N LYS A 22 1.71 14.23 10.51
CA LYS A 22 2.56 13.26 9.79
C LYS A 22 3.96 13.38 10.41
N SER A 23 4.21 12.63 11.48
CA SER A 23 5.56 12.52 12.02
C SER A 23 6.42 11.84 10.95
N GLY A 24 7.69 12.27 10.82
CA GLY A 24 8.61 11.68 9.85
C GLY A 24 8.70 10.15 9.99
N TYR A 25 8.51 9.64 11.20
CA TYR A 25 8.44 8.20 11.48
C TYR A 25 7.27 7.49 10.76
N GLY A 26 6.07 8.08 10.78
CA GLY A 26 4.90 7.49 10.11
C GLY A 26 5.03 7.49 8.59
N ILE A 27 5.74 8.47 8.02
CA ILE A 27 6.02 8.52 6.59
C ILE A 27 7.03 7.42 6.22
N GLY A 28 8.14 7.30 6.96
CA GLY A 28 9.14 6.26 6.74
C GLY A 28 8.57 4.84 6.84
N MET A 29 7.75 4.58 7.86
CA MET A 29 7.11 3.27 8.05
C MET A 29 6.11 2.94 6.94
N LYS A 30 5.37 3.93 6.43
CA LYS A 30 4.49 3.72 5.28
C LYS A 30 5.29 3.39 4.02
N MET A 31 6.37 4.13 3.77
CA MET A 31 7.25 3.89 2.62
C MET A 31 7.86 2.48 2.67
N SER A 32 8.34 2.03 3.84
CA SER A 32 8.85 0.67 3.98
C SER A 32 7.78 -0.39 3.74
N LEU A 33 6.56 -0.19 4.28
CA LEU A 33 5.43 -1.09 4.05
C LEU A 33 4.99 -1.14 2.58
N ASP A 34 4.95 0.01 1.89
CA ASP A 34 4.59 0.07 0.47
C ASP A 34 5.59 -0.73 -0.39
N LEU A 35 6.90 -0.60 -0.10
CA LEU A 35 7.96 -1.37 -0.77
C LEU A 35 7.85 -2.87 -0.47
N PHE A 36 7.70 -3.23 0.82
CA PHE A 36 7.64 -4.63 1.26
C PHE A 36 6.40 -5.35 0.70
N SER A 37 5.25 -4.67 0.69
CA SER A 37 4.00 -5.18 0.12
C SER A 37 4.15 -5.49 -1.38
N SER A 38 4.76 -4.60 -2.14
CA SER A 38 4.96 -4.77 -3.58
C SER A 38 5.85 -5.99 -3.89
N ILE A 39 6.94 -6.16 -3.13
CA ILE A 39 7.85 -7.31 -3.25
C ILE A 39 7.15 -8.61 -2.87
N LEU A 40 6.40 -8.62 -1.76
CA LEU A 40 5.67 -9.79 -1.29
C LEU A 40 4.64 -10.28 -2.30
N VAL A 41 3.90 -9.35 -2.93
CA VAL A 41 2.94 -9.67 -3.99
C VAL A 41 3.65 -10.24 -5.23
N GLY A 42 4.77 -9.63 -5.66
CA GLY A 42 5.57 -10.16 -6.78
C GLY A 42 6.11 -11.56 -6.51
N MET A 43 6.57 -11.83 -5.28
CA MET A 43 7.04 -13.15 -4.86
C MET A 43 5.92 -14.19 -4.83
N MET A 44 4.75 -13.84 -4.27
CA MET A 44 3.59 -14.74 -4.24
C MET A 44 3.13 -15.14 -5.66
N ILE A 45 3.04 -14.17 -6.57
CA ILE A 45 2.65 -14.41 -7.96
C ILE A 45 3.74 -15.20 -8.69
N GLY A 46 5.00 -14.81 -8.54
CA GLY A 46 6.14 -15.45 -9.19
C GLY A 46 6.31 -16.91 -8.80
N LEU A 47 6.20 -17.23 -7.51
CA LEU A 47 6.24 -18.61 -7.01
C LEU A 47 5.03 -19.44 -7.50
N GLY A 48 3.84 -18.85 -7.52
CA GLY A 48 2.64 -19.52 -8.02
C GLY A 48 2.76 -19.92 -9.49
N ILE A 49 3.30 -19.03 -10.31
CA ILE A 49 3.49 -19.27 -11.75
C ILE A 49 4.65 -20.24 -12.01
N ASP A 50 5.78 -20.09 -11.32
CA ASP A 50 6.92 -21.01 -11.46
C ASP A 50 6.52 -22.45 -11.10
N ASN A 51 5.68 -22.63 -10.06
CA ASN A 51 5.18 -23.94 -9.68
C ASN A 51 4.21 -24.53 -10.71
N PHE A 52 3.41 -23.69 -11.39
CA PHE A 52 2.48 -24.16 -12.41
C PHE A 52 3.20 -24.60 -13.70
N PHE A 53 4.25 -23.88 -14.09
CA PHE A 53 5.01 -24.16 -15.31
C PHE A 53 6.14 -25.19 -15.12
N SER A 54 6.40 -25.64 -13.88
CA SER A 54 7.58 -26.48 -13.53
C SER A 54 8.90 -25.89 -14.07
N THR A 55 8.92 -24.58 -14.31
CA THR A 55 10.08 -23.87 -14.83
C THR A 55 11.04 -23.61 -13.68
N LYS A 56 12.33 -23.53 -14.01
CA LYS A 56 13.33 -22.94 -13.11
C LYS A 56 12.82 -21.56 -12.64
N PRO A 57 13.27 -21.02 -11.48
CA PRO A 57 12.72 -19.82 -10.83
C PRO A 57 12.94 -18.52 -11.64
N VAL A 58 12.38 -18.48 -12.84
CA VAL A 58 12.58 -17.47 -13.88
C VAL A 58 11.43 -16.49 -13.81
N PHE A 59 10.19 -16.98 -13.69
CA PHE A 59 9.05 -16.07 -13.49
C PHE A 59 9.16 -15.37 -12.15
N LEU A 60 9.59 -16.05 -11.07
CA LEU A 60 9.91 -15.40 -9.81
C LEU A 60 10.90 -14.27 -10.00
N LEU A 61 12.00 -14.48 -10.73
CA LEU A 61 13.01 -13.43 -10.93
C LEU A 61 12.42 -12.22 -11.69
N ILE A 62 11.63 -12.47 -12.74
CA ILE A 62 10.97 -11.42 -13.52
C ILE A 62 9.96 -10.65 -12.65
N PHE A 63 9.07 -11.37 -11.94
CA PHE A 63 8.06 -10.76 -11.07
C PHE A 63 8.67 -10.07 -9.86
N LEU A 64 9.82 -10.53 -9.36
CA LEU A 64 10.56 -9.86 -8.31
C LEU A 64 11.10 -8.52 -8.78
N VAL A 65 11.72 -8.47 -9.96
CA VAL A 65 12.19 -7.21 -10.56
C VAL A 65 11.02 -6.26 -10.81
N LEU A 66 9.91 -6.76 -11.36
CA LEU A 66 8.69 -5.97 -11.55
C LEU A 66 8.11 -5.46 -10.24
N GLY A 67 8.08 -6.28 -9.19
CA GLY A 67 7.61 -5.91 -7.86
C GLY A 67 8.46 -4.82 -7.22
N ILE A 68 9.78 -4.89 -7.40
CA ILE A 68 10.72 -3.85 -6.97
C ILE A 68 10.45 -2.53 -7.73
N ILE A 69 10.35 -2.58 -9.07
CA ILE A 69 10.05 -1.40 -9.90
C ILE A 69 8.72 -0.76 -9.49
N ALA A 70 7.67 -1.57 -9.28
CA ALA A 70 6.36 -1.10 -8.83
C ALA A 70 6.42 -0.45 -7.43
N GLY A 71 7.16 -1.04 -6.51
CA GLY A 71 7.39 -0.49 -5.18
C GLY A 71 8.09 0.88 -5.24
N PHE A 72 9.19 0.98 -5.99
CA PHE A 72 9.88 2.26 -6.21
C PHE A 72 9.00 3.28 -6.93
N TYR A 73 8.17 2.87 -7.89
CA TYR A 73 7.23 3.77 -8.55
C TYR A 73 6.21 4.36 -7.57
N SER A 74 5.70 3.56 -6.63
CA SER A 74 4.80 4.03 -5.56
C SER A 74 5.49 5.02 -4.62
N LEU A 75 6.74 4.76 -4.25
CA LEU A 75 7.56 5.66 -3.44
C LEU A 75 7.82 6.99 -4.14
N TYR A 76 8.26 6.92 -5.41
CA TYR A 76 8.50 8.09 -6.24
C TYR A 76 7.23 8.93 -6.33
N LYS A 77 6.09 8.31 -6.68
CA LYS A 77 4.77 8.95 -6.72
C LYS A 77 4.40 9.60 -5.37
N SER A 78 4.64 8.94 -4.24
CA SER A 78 4.43 9.54 -2.92
C SER A 78 5.31 10.78 -2.70
N ALA A 79 6.59 10.72 -3.08
CA ALA A 79 7.53 11.84 -2.93
C ALA A 79 7.15 13.07 -3.78
N GLN A 80 6.71 12.87 -5.03
CA GLN A 80 6.25 13.99 -5.87
C GLN A 80 4.96 14.61 -5.34
N ASN A 81 4.03 13.80 -4.82
CA ASN A 81 2.79 14.29 -4.23
C ASN A 81 3.00 15.08 -2.91
N LEU A 82 4.12 14.85 -2.22
CA LEU A 82 4.52 15.65 -1.07
C LEU A 82 5.03 17.03 -1.51
N ASN A 83 5.84 17.10 -2.57
CA ASN A 83 6.36 18.37 -3.12
C ASN A 83 5.29 19.21 -3.83
N LYS A 84 4.25 18.58 -4.41
CA LYS A 84 3.19 19.29 -5.15
C LYS A 84 2.10 19.90 -4.24
N LYS A 85 2.23 19.77 -2.92
CA LYS A 85 1.25 20.27 -1.94
C LYS A 85 1.71 21.54 -1.22
N ASP A 86 2.87 22.05 -1.62
CA ASP A 86 3.34 23.41 -1.38
C ASP A 86 3.15 24.24 -2.66
#